data_AF-A0A9W6QSS2-F1
#
_entry.id   AF-A0A9W6QSS2-F1
#
_cell.length_a   1.000
_cell.length_b   1.000
_cell.length_c   1.000
_cell.angle_alpha   90.00
_cell.angle_beta   90.00
_cell.angle_gamma   90.00
#
_symmetry.space_group_name_H-M   'P 1'
#
loop_
_entity.id
_entity.type
_entity.pdbx_description
1 polymer ?
#
loop_
_entity_poly.entity_id
_entity_poly.type
_entity_poly.pdbx_seq_one_letter_code
_entity_poly.pdbx_strand_id
1 'polypeptide(L)'
;MALSALPQTEPARVTLTVHVTAEADRIPELTAGLVNALNALGRDELAVTLDGPMAPVLPLPARRSAPLRVQADARRVLWRDREVVLTRLEFDLLLYLATHPNRVHRRRALMTQVWRTTYVSERTVDVHVRRLRGKIGGGEQLIRTVRGVGYQLADPAVVTVERG
;
A
#
# COMPACT_ATOMS: atom_id res chain seq x y z
N MET A 1 26.60 52.47 -25.38
CA MET A 1 26.35 51.31 -26.26
C MET A 1 26.70 50.06 -25.48
N ALA A 2 25.72 49.38 -24.88
CA ALA A 2 25.93 48.09 -24.21
C ALA A 2 25.16 47.02 -24.98
N LEU A 3 25.90 45.99 -25.39
CA LEU A 3 25.46 44.84 -26.16
C LEU A 3 24.98 43.74 -25.20
N SER A 4 23.76 43.24 -25.45
CA SER A 4 23.28 41.85 -25.31
C SER A 4 23.66 40.99 -24.10
N ALA A 5 22.63 40.44 -23.44
CA ALA A 5 22.52 39.00 -23.22
C ALA A 5 21.04 38.62 -23.12
N LEU A 6 20.49 37.96 -24.14
CA LEU A 6 19.18 37.31 -24.04
C LEU A 6 19.29 36.14 -23.03
N PRO A 7 18.25 35.89 -22.21
CA PRO A 7 18.25 34.73 -21.31
C PRO A 7 18.28 33.44 -22.13
N GLN A 8 19.34 32.65 -21.94
CA GLN A 8 19.46 31.30 -22.49
C GLN A 8 18.40 30.42 -21.80
N THR A 9 17.38 29.99 -22.52
CA THR A 9 16.41 29.01 -22.01
C THR A 9 17.02 27.61 -22.11
N GLU A 10 17.69 27.14 -21.06
CA GLU A 10 18.11 25.74 -20.98
C GLU A 10 16.85 24.84 -20.91
N PRO A 11 16.73 23.80 -21.77
CA PRO A 11 15.61 22.88 -21.68
C PRO A 11 15.68 22.11 -20.35
N ALA A 12 14.62 22.22 -19.55
CA ALA A 12 14.52 21.51 -18.28
C ALA A 12 14.47 20.00 -18.52
N ARG A 13 15.58 19.31 -18.25
CA ARG A 13 15.67 17.85 -18.37
C ARG A 13 14.96 17.18 -17.19
N VAL A 14 13.90 16.42 -17.48
CA VAL A 14 13.17 15.61 -16.50
C VAL A 14 13.58 14.15 -16.66
N THR A 15 14.16 13.56 -15.62
CA THR A 15 14.49 12.12 -15.59
C THR A 15 13.43 11.38 -14.80
N LEU A 16 12.81 10.38 -15.43
CA LEU A 16 11.78 9.53 -14.82
C LEU A 16 12.35 8.13 -14.62
N THR A 17 12.57 7.73 -13.37
CA THR A 17 12.99 6.37 -13.02
C THR A 17 11.78 5.52 -12.67
N VAL A 18 11.57 4.44 -13.42
CA VAL A 18 10.45 3.50 -13.20
C VAL A 18 11.00 2.19 -12.66
N HIS A 19 10.50 1.75 -11.50
CA HIS A 19 10.83 0.45 -10.93
C HIS A 19 9.67 -0.52 -11.16
N VAL A 20 9.95 -1.61 -11.87
CA VAL A 20 8.96 -2.67 -12.14
C VAL A 20 9.39 -3.94 -11.42
N THR A 21 8.46 -4.58 -10.70
CA THR A 21 8.68 -5.91 -10.10
C THR A 21 7.99 -6.92 -11.00
N ALA A 22 8.76 -7.84 -11.56
CA ALA A 22 8.27 -8.86 -12.48
C ALA A 22 9.11 -10.13 -12.36
N GLU A 23 8.54 -11.26 -12.79
CA GLU A 23 9.29 -12.49 -13.02
C GLU A 23 10.28 -12.29 -14.16
N ALA A 24 11.44 -12.97 -14.08
CA ALA A 24 12.55 -12.79 -15.02
C ALA A 24 12.11 -12.94 -16.49
N ASP A 25 11.23 -13.90 -16.76
CA ASP A 25 10.75 -14.22 -18.11
C ASP A 25 9.84 -13.13 -18.70
N ARG A 26 9.27 -12.27 -17.85
CA ARG A 26 8.35 -11.19 -18.28
C ARG A 26 9.05 -9.84 -18.49
N ILE A 27 10.32 -9.73 -18.13
CA ILE A 27 11.10 -8.49 -18.26
C ILE A 27 11.15 -7.96 -19.70
N PRO A 28 11.32 -8.80 -20.75
CA PRO A 28 11.39 -8.31 -22.13
C PRO A 28 10.07 -7.67 -22.59
N GLU A 29 8.93 -8.30 -22.29
CA GLU A 29 7.60 -7.79 -22.66
C GLU A 29 7.29 -6.46 -21.98
N LEU A 30 7.63 -6.35 -20.69
CA LEU A 30 7.43 -5.13 -19.91
C LEU A 30 8.29 -3.97 -20.41
N THR A 31 9.54 -4.25 -20.76
CA THR A 31 10.46 -3.26 -21.34
C THR A 31 9.91 -2.75 -22.67
N ALA A 32 9.50 -3.63 -23.57
CA ALA A 32 8.91 -3.26 -24.85
C ALA A 32 7.61 -2.46 -24.68
N GLY A 33 6.75 -2.86 -23.74
CA GLY A 33 5.52 -2.16 -23.41
C GLY A 33 5.76 -0.74 -22.88
N LEU A 34 6.74 -0.56 -22.00
CA LEU A 34 7.09 0.75 -21.44
C LEU A 34 7.65 1.69 -22.52
N VAL A 35 8.56 1.19 -23.38
CA VAL A 35 9.11 1.96 -24.49
C VAL A 35 8.00 2.43 -25.43
N ASN A 36 7.08 1.53 -25.80
CA ASN A 36 5.94 1.89 -26.64
C ASN A 36 5.01 2.92 -25.97
N ALA A 37 4.73 2.76 -24.68
CA ALA A 37 3.92 3.70 -23.93
C ALA A 37 4.56 5.09 -23.86
N LEU A 38 5.88 5.17 -23.68
CA LEU A 38 6.62 6.43 -23.66
C LEU A 38 6.66 7.08 -25.04
N ASN A 39 6.86 6.31 -26.10
CA ASN A 39 6.82 6.80 -27.49
C ASN A 39 5.42 7.32 -27.86
N ALA A 40 4.36 6.68 -27.37
CA ALA A 40 2.99 7.11 -27.59
C ALA A 40 2.64 8.46 -26.93
N LEU A 41 3.43 8.92 -25.94
CA LEU A 41 3.27 10.25 -25.35
C LEU A 41 3.73 11.39 -26.27
N GLY A 42 4.28 11.08 -27.45
CA GLY A 42 4.28 11.97 -28.61
C GLY A 42 5.02 13.30 -28.41
N ARG A 43 6.16 13.28 -27.71
CA ARG A 43 7.07 14.43 -27.73
C ARG A 43 8.32 14.02 -28.51
N ASP A 44 8.58 14.71 -29.62
CA ASP A 44 9.79 14.57 -30.45
C ASP A 44 11.11 14.74 -29.65
N GLU A 45 11.01 15.12 -28.37
CA GLU A 45 12.12 15.37 -27.45
C GLU A 45 12.39 14.21 -26.46
N LEU A 46 11.65 13.10 -26.54
CA LEU A 46 11.83 11.95 -25.64
C LEU A 46 12.84 10.95 -26.22
N ALA A 47 14.09 11.04 -25.76
CA ALA A 47 15.10 10.00 -25.98
C ALA A 47 15.02 8.95 -24.86
N VAL A 48 14.63 7.71 -25.20
CA VAL A 48 14.66 6.57 -24.29
C VAL A 48 15.96 5.79 -24.50
N THR A 49 16.94 6.01 -23.63
CA THR A 49 18.20 5.26 -23.63
C THR A 49 18.11 4.15 -22.58
N LEU A 50 18.28 2.90 -22.99
CA LEU A 50 18.31 1.73 -22.10
C LEU A 50 19.71 1.43 -21.54
N ASP A 51 20.71 2.25 -21.89
CA ASP A 51 22.09 2.11 -21.46
C ASP A 51 22.58 3.35 -20.72
N GLY A 52 22.79 3.19 -19.41
CA GLY A 52 23.71 4.01 -18.63
C GLY A 52 24.77 3.10 -18.03
N PRO A 53 26.01 3.57 -17.77
CA PRO A 53 26.93 2.79 -16.98
C PRO A 53 26.18 2.35 -15.73
N MET A 54 26.29 1.07 -15.41
CA MET A 54 25.80 0.49 -14.17
C MET A 54 26.62 1.10 -13.03
N ALA A 55 26.45 2.40 -12.78
CA ALA A 55 26.79 3.00 -11.53
C ALA A 55 26.10 2.12 -10.49
N PRO A 56 26.82 1.68 -9.43
CA PRO A 56 26.20 0.85 -8.42
C PRO A 56 24.99 1.61 -7.94
N VAL A 57 23.81 1.12 -8.31
CA VAL A 57 22.55 1.58 -7.77
C VAL A 57 22.71 1.25 -6.31
N LEU A 58 23.08 2.24 -5.49
CA LEU A 58 22.98 2.15 -4.05
C LEU A 58 21.59 1.56 -3.82
N PRO A 59 21.47 0.38 -3.18
CA PRO A 59 20.18 -0.23 -2.95
C PRO A 59 19.29 0.87 -2.40
N LEU A 60 18.26 1.26 -3.15
CA LEU A 60 17.27 2.19 -2.65
C LEU A 60 16.90 1.67 -1.26
N PRO A 61 16.88 2.53 -0.22
CA PRO A 61 16.61 2.08 1.14
C PRO A 61 15.39 1.18 1.05
N ALA A 62 15.59 -0.12 1.36
CA ALA A 62 14.60 -1.16 1.12
C ALA A 62 13.27 -0.60 1.57
N ARG A 63 12.29 -0.51 0.65
CA ARG A 63 10.98 0.08 0.93
C ARG A 63 10.59 -0.39 2.31
N ARG A 64 10.47 0.54 3.27
CA ARG A 64 10.04 0.16 4.62
C ARG A 64 8.66 -0.44 4.42
N SER A 65 8.57 -1.76 4.47
CA SER A 65 7.29 -2.44 4.32
C SER A 65 6.36 -1.88 5.38
N ALA A 66 5.09 -1.71 5.03
CA ALA A 66 4.11 -1.25 5.98
C ALA A 66 4.25 -2.06 7.29
N PRO A 67 4.21 -1.39 8.46
CA PRO A 67 4.45 -2.06 9.73
C PRO A 67 3.41 -3.16 10.00
N LEU A 68 2.24 -3.13 9.36
CA LEU A 68 1.31 -4.25 9.34
C LEU A 68 1.26 -4.89 7.94
N ARG A 69 1.50 -6.19 7.88
CA ARG A 69 1.26 -7.01 6.67
C ARG A 69 0.18 -8.03 6.96
N VAL A 70 -0.80 -8.12 6.07
CA VAL A 70 -1.91 -9.08 6.14
C VAL A 70 -1.79 -9.98 4.92
N GLN A 71 -1.46 -11.25 5.15
CA GLN A 71 -1.37 -12.28 4.11
C GLN A 71 -2.72 -12.98 4.04
N ALA A 72 -3.53 -12.64 3.04
CA ALA A 72 -4.92 -13.06 2.99
C ALA A 72 -5.06 -14.59 2.83
N ASP A 73 -4.28 -15.17 1.92
CA ASP A 73 -4.38 -16.59 1.56
C ASP A 73 -3.79 -17.49 2.66
N ALA A 74 -2.65 -17.10 3.23
CA ALA A 74 -2.05 -17.80 4.36
C ALA A 74 -2.78 -17.55 5.69
N ARG A 75 -3.71 -16.59 5.74
CA ARG A 75 -4.35 -16.07 6.95
C ARG A 75 -3.36 -15.69 8.06
N ARG A 76 -2.26 -15.04 7.67
CA ARG A 76 -1.19 -14.61 8.58
C ARG A 76 -1.13 -13.09 8.68
N VAL A 77 -0.75 -12.61 9.85
CA VAL A 77 -0.57 -11.17 10.12
C VAL A 77 0.81 -10.97 10.71
N LEU A 78 1.56 -10.04 10.13
CA LEU A 78 2.86 -9.63 10.64
C LEU A 78 2.81 -8.18 11.09
N TRP A 79 3.27 -7.92 12.31
CA TRP A 79 3.52 -6.59 12.81
C TRP A 79 5.03 -6.39 12.94
N ARG A 80 5.60 -5.49 12.13
CA ARG A 80 7.05 -5.23 12.05
C ARG A 80 7.84 -6.54 11.92
N ASP A 81 7.46 -7.34 10.92
CA ASP A 81 8.06 -8.65 10.62
C ASP A 81 7.84 -9.75 11.67
N ARG A 82 7.13 -9.48 12.76
CA ARG A 82 6.79 -10.50 13.76
C ARG A 82 5.36 -10.97 13.56
N GLU A 83 5.19 -12.29 13.52
CA GLU A 83 3.87 -12.89 13.41
C GLU A 83 3.02 -12.59 14.65
N VAL A 84 1.78 -12.17 14.42
CA VAL A 84 0.77 -11.89 15.44
C VAL A 84 -0.34 -12.93 15.33
N VAL A 85 -0.49 -13.74 16.37
CA VAL A 85 -1.51 -14.80 16.41
C VAL A 85 -2.89 -14.21 16.70
N LEU A 86 -3.73 -14.18 15.67
CA LEU A 86 -5.12 -13.74 15.75
C LEU A 86 -6.06 -14.95 15.74
N THR A 87 -7.18 -14.82 16.43
CA THR A 87 -8.30 -15.75 16.27
C THR A 87 -8.94 -15.57 14.88
N ARG A 88 -9.77 -16.52 14.46
CA ARG A 88 -10.49 -16.46 13.18
C ARG A 88 -11.21 -15.12 12.98
N LEU A 89 -12.00 -14.72 13.99
CA LEU A 89 -12.82 -13.50 13.94
C LEU A 89 -11.99 -12.23 14.02
N GLU A 90 -10.91 -12.21 14.81
CA GLU A 90 -9.99 -11.06 14.85
C GLU A 90 -9.29 -10.86 13.51
N PHE A 91 -8.87 -11.94 12.86
CA PHE A 91 -8.29 -11.90 11.52
C PHE A 91 -9.31 -11.40 10.49
N ASP A 92 -10.51 -11.99 10.47
CA ASP A 92 -11.55 -11.61 9.50
C ASP A 92 -11.96 -10.13 9.66
N LEU A 93 -12.03 -9.66 10.90
CA LEU A 93 -12.28 -8.25 11.22
C LEU A 93 -11.15 -7.35 10.70
N LEU A 94 -9.89 -7.71 10.96
CA LEU A 94 -8.74 -6.95 10.50
C LEU A 94 -8.69 -6.91 8.98
N LEU A 95 -8.84 -8.06 8.32
CA LEU A 95 -8.83 -8.18 6.87
C LEU A 95 -9.94 -7.34 6.25
N TYR A 96 -11.16 -7.41 6.77
CA TYR A 96 -12.26 -6.60 6.27
C TYR A 96 -11.97 -5.09 6.37
N LEU A 97 -11.45 -4.63 7.50
CA LEU A 97 -11.05 -3.23 7.68
C LEU A 97 -9.86 -2.85 6.78
N ALA A 98 -8.90 -3.75 6.59
CA ALA A 98 -7.71 -3.57 5.74
C ALA A 98 -8.03 -3.52 4.25
N THR A 99 -9.07 -4.22 3.81
CA THR A 99 -9.57 -4.13 2.42
C THR A 99 -10.32 -2.82 2.13
N HIS A 100 -10.72 -2.08 3.18
CA HIS A 100 -11.44 -0.81 3.08
C HIS A 100 -10.79 0.26 3.98
N PRO A 101 -9.51 0.57 3.79
CA PRO A 101 -8.80 1.49 4.68
C PRO A 101 -9.37 2.90 4.52
N ASN A 102 -9.20 3.74 5.55
CA ASN A 102 -9.76 5.10 5.60
C ASN A 102 -11.29 5.18 5.49
N ARG A 103 -12.03 4.07 5.58
CA ARG A 103 -13.49 4.06 5.62
C ARG A 103 -14.01 3.75 7.03
N VAL A 104 -15.02 4.51 7.46
CA VAL A 104 -15.70 4.24 8.73
C VAL A 104 -16.76 3.14 8.52
N HIS A 105 -16.63 2.06 9.27
CA HIS A 105 -17.57 0.95 9.28
C HIS A 105 -18.41 0.97 10.55
N ARG A 106 -19.74 1.01 10.39
CA ARG A 106 -20.69 0.93 11.50
C ARG A 106 -20.62 -0.44 12.15
N ARG A 107 -20.87 -0.51 13.47
CA ARG A 107 -20.87 -1.77 14.24
C ARG A 107 -21.78 -2.82 13.62
N ARG A 108 -23.02 -2.45 13.29
CA ARG A 108 -23.99 -3.33 12.62
C ARG A 108 -23.48 -3.88 11.28
N ALA A 109 -22.80 -3.06 10.49
CA ALA A 109 -22.23 -3.50 9.23
C ALA A 109 -21.10 -4.52 9.45
N LEU A 110 -20.24 -4.29 10.46
CA LEU A 110 -19.19 -5.25 10.83
C LEU A 110 -19.78 -6.57 11.32
N MET A 111 -20.87 -6.55 12.07
CA MET A 111 -21.60 -7.76 12.47
C MET A 111 -22.00 -8.59 11.26
N THR A 112 -22.67 -7.98 10.28
CA THR A 112 -23.12 -8.70 9.08
C THR A 112 -21.96 -9.22 8.24
N GLN A 113 -20.89 -8.45 8.08
CA GLN A 113 -19.81 -8.81 7.15
C GLN A 113 -18.82 -9.83 7.72
N VAL A 114 -18.51 -9.73 9.02
CA VAL A 114 -17.51 -10.58 9.68
C VAL A 114 -18.15 -11.79 10.36
N TRP A 115 -19.30 -11.61 11.03
CA TRP A 115 -19.97 -12.71 11.75
C TRP A 115 -20.98 -13.48 10.90
N ARG A 116 -21.48 -12.89 9.79
CA ARG A 116 -22.32 -13.46 8.71
C ARG A 116 -23.62 -14.16 9.14
N THR A 117 -23.55 -15.16 10.01
CA THR A 117 -24.66 -16.04 10.42
C THR A 117 -24.85 -16.11 11.94
N THR A 118 -23.94 -15.53 12.72
CA THR A 118 -24.04 -15.54 14.19
C THR A 118 -24.76 -14.29 14.69
N TYR A 119 -25.82 -14.47 15.48
CA TYR A 119 -26.46 -13.35 16.15
C TYR A 119 -25.54 -12.83 17.26
N VAL A 120 -24.90 -11.70 16.99
CA VAL A 120 -23.99 -11.03 17.94
C VAL A 120 -24.52 -9.65 18.30
N SER A 121 -24.04 -9.10 19.41
CA SER A 121 -24.35 -7.71 19.79
C SER A 121 -23.25 -6.76 19.33
N GLU A 122 -23.56 -5.47 19.27
CA GLU A 122 -22.56 -4.42 19.02
C GLU A 122 -21.39 -4.49 20.04
N ARG A 123 -21.66 -4.86 21.30
CA ARG A 123 -20.62 -5.09 22.31
C ARG A 123 -19.65 -6.22 21.95
N THR A 124 -20.12 -7.23 21.21
CA THR A 124 -19.26 -8.34 20.77
C THR A 124 -18.20 -7.84 19.79
N VAL A 125 -18.59 -6.93 18.89
CA VAL A 125 -17.66 -6.24 17.98
C VAL A 125 -16.63 -5.45 18.79
N ASP A 126 -17.09 -4.67 19.77
CA ASP A 126 -16.21 -3.84 20.60
C ASP A 126 -15.16 -4.69 21.35
N VAL A 127 -15.56 -5.85 21.88
CA VAL A 127 -14.63 -6.79 22.55
C VAL A 127 -13.58 -7.31 21.58
N HIS A 128 -13.96 -7.69 20.35
CA HIS A 128 -13.02 -8.20 19.36
C HIS A 128 -12.08 -7.11 18.85
N VAL A 129 -12.58 -5.88 18.67
CA VAL A 129 -11.72 -4.74 18.35
C VAL A 129 -10.72 -4.50 19.49
N ARG A 130 -11.18 -4.49 20.74
CA ARG A 130 -10.29 -4.30 21.89
C ARG A 130 -9.20 -5.37 21.95
N ARG A 131 -9.55 -6.64 21.76
CA ARG A 131 -8.57 -7.74 21.75
C ARG A 131 -7.59 -7.63 20.58
N LEU A 132 -8.09 -7.35 19.38
CA LEU A 132 -7.27 -7.12 18.19
C LEU A 132 -6.25 -6.00 18.41
N ARG A 133 -6.69 -4.86 18.97
CA ARG A 133 -5.80 -3.75 19.30
C ARG A 133 -4.73 -4.12 20.34
N GLY A 134 -5.09 -4.94 21.33
CA GLY A 134 -4.12 -5.40 22.34
C GLY A 134 -3.04 -6.32 21.77
N LYS A 135 -3.32 -6.98 20.64
CA LYS A 135 -2.38 -7.90 19.98
C LYS A 135 -1.45 -7.22 18.98
N ILE A 136 -1.83 -6.05 18.46
CA ILE A 136 -1.06 -5.33 17.44
C ILE A 136 -0.43 -4.08 18.07
N GLY A 137 0.87 -3.87 17.83
CA GLY A 137 1.54 -2.65 18.30
C GLY A 137 0.89 -1.40 17.72
N GLY A 138 0.64 -0.37 18.54
CA GLY A 138 -0.04 0.84 18.07
C GLY A 138 -1.49 0.61 17.62
N GLY A 139 -2.16 -0.45 18.08
CA GLY A 139 -3.50 -0.85 17.65
C GLY A 139 -4.56 0.26 17.75
N GLU A 140 -4.48 1.17 18.72
CA GLU A 140 -5.37 2.34 18.83
C GLU A 140 -5.16 3.37 17.70
N GLN A 141 -3.92 3.51 17.22
CA GLN A 141 -3.61 4.38 16.07
C GLN A 141 -4.04 3.70 14.77
N LEU A 142 -3.84 2.38 14.68
CA LEU A 142 -4.17 1.58 13.51
C LEU A 142 -5.68 1.42 13.31
N ILE A 143 -6.43 1.05 14.35
CA ILE A 143 -7.88 0.90 14.31
C ILE A 143 -8.43 2.03 15.15
N ARG A 144 -9.00 3.07 14.53
CA ARG A 144 -9.55 4.23 15.22
C ARG A 144 -11.02 4.04 15.55
N THR A 145 -11.43 4.49 16.73
CA THR A 145 -12.84 4.56 17.12
C THR A 145 -13.42 5.88 16.63
N VAL A 146 -14.45 5.82 15.79
CA VAL A 146 -15.30 6.96 15.48
C VAL A 146 -16.48 6.92 16.44
N ARG A 147 -16.44 7.78 17.47
CA ARG A 147 -17.41 7.80 18.57
C ARG A 147 -18.84 7.90 18.03
N GLY A 148 -19.74 7.06 18.55
CA GLY A 148 -21.14 6.98 18.10
C GLY A 148 -21.37 6.30 16.74
N VAL A 149 -20.32 5.99 15.97
CA VAL A 149 -20.47 5.45 14.61
C VAL A 149 -19.90 4.04 14.48
N GLY A 150 -18.61 3.84 14.80
CA GLY A 150 -17.95 2.55 14.60
C GLY A 150 -16.45 2.64 14.52
N TYR A 151 -15.85 1.91 13.58
CA TYR A 151 -14.41 1.70 13.50
C TYR A 151 -13.86 1.96 12.10
N GLN A 152 -12.61 2.41 12.04
CA GLN A 152 -11.90 2.69 10.80
C GLN A 152 -10.45 2.22 10.94
N LEU A 153 -9.90 1.63 9.88
CA LEU A 153 -8.46 1.42 9.79
C LEU A 153 -7.78 2.70 9.30
N ALA A 154 -6.73 3.13 9.99
CA ALA A 154 -5.88 4.23 9.57
C ALA A 154 -4.98 3.80 8.42
N ASP A 155 -5.00 4.63 7.36
CA ASP A 155 -4.08 4.73 6.22
C ASP A 155 -3.50 3.43 5.63
N PRO A 156 -3.72 3.13 4.33
CA PRO A 156 -3.05 2.02 3.65
C PRO A 156 -1.51 2.08 3.69
N ALA A 157 -0.87 3.24 3.93
CA ALA A 157 0.57 3.31 4.15
C ALA A 157 1.05 2.49 5.38
N VAL A 158 0.14 2.21 6.32
CA VAL A 158 0.41 1.44 7.54
C VAL A 158 0.09 -0.06 7.35
N VAL A 159 -0.68 -0.41 6.30
CA VAL A 159 -1.17 -1.78 6.07
C VAL A 159 -0.98 -2.22 4.62
N THR A 160 -0.24 -3.29 4.41
CA THR A 160 -0.17 -3.99 3.12
C THR A 160 -1.00 -5.27 3.18
N VAL A 161 -1.90 -5.47 2.21
CA VAL A 161 -2.65 -6.72 2.04
C VAL A 161 -2.03 -7.48 0.87
N GLU A 162 -1.40 -8.62 1.16
CA GLU A 162 -0.80 -9.51 0.18
C GLU A 162 -1.83 -10.57 -0.21
N ARG A 163 -2.06 -10.70 -1.52
CA ARG A 163 -2.83 -11.78 -2.14
C ARG A 163 -1.90 -12.43 -3.16
N GLY A 164 -1.62 -13.71 -2.98
CA GLY A 164 -0.80 -14.50 -3.89
C GLY A 164 -1.52 -14.80 -5.20
#